data_AF-A0A2V5U8K1-F1
#
_entry.id   AF-A0A2V5U8K1-F1
#
_cell.length_a   1.000
_cell.length_b   1.000
_cell.length_c   1.000
_cell.angle_alpha   90.00
_cell.angle_beta   90.00
_cell.angle_gamma   90.00
#
_symmetry.space_group_name_H-M   'P 1'
#
loop_
_entity.id
_entity.type
_entity.pdbx_description
1 polymer ?
#
loop_
_entity_poly.entity_id
_entity_poly.type
_entity_poly.pdbx_seq_one_letter_code
_entity_poly.pdbx_strand_id
1 'polypeptide(L)'
;MKKRSKWTQNILIIASLIAAGLAMAEATRTAFSTQVTIELGVPEKVWVSDGITHVRNQPYFSLVPVTIAGVAVHFRGVVSYNADAEGNGTDNGTFLYTAIDGSGSWEGRFSGIATGGLVSNRFVGQGSGALDRTTIQGTYVDSGFVATLSGEILKH
;
A
#
# COMPACT_ATOMS: atom_id res chain seq x y z
N MET A 1 -13.21 55.80 62.18
CA MET A 1 -13.63 54.66 63.02
C MET A 1 -14.37 53.63 62.18
N LYS A 2 -13.90 52.36 62.22
CA LYS A 2 -14.64 51.07 62.15
C LYS A 2 -15.68 50.87 61.02
N LYS A 3 -15.65 49.84 60.17
CA LYS A 3 -15.12 48.46 60.29
C LYS A 3 -14.77 47.89 58.91
N ARG A 4 -13.63 47.19 58.85
CA ARG A 4 -13.23 46.24 57.80
C ARG A 4 -14.20 45.03 57.82
N SER A 5 -14.62 44.55 56.65
CA SER A 5 -15.09 43.17 56.47
C SER A 5 -14.01 42.41 55.70
N LYS A 6 -13.63 41.25 56.22
CA LYS A 6 -12.49 40.45 55.78
C LYS A 6 -12.98 39.02 55.50
N TRP A 7 -12.66 38.49 54.31
CA TRP A 7 -12.26 37.09 54.01
C TRP A 7 -13.43 36.06 54.09
N THR A 8 -13.64 35.06 53.22
CA THR A 8 -12.77 34.29 52.33
C THR A 8 -13.65 33.33 51.51
N GLN A 9 -13.42 33.19 50.20
CA GLN A 9 -13.50 31.95 49.39
C GLN A 9 -13.23 32.36 47.94
N ASN A 10 -12.02 32.11 47.43
CA ASN A 10 -11.69 30.96 46.58
C ASN A 10 -12.60 30.97 45.34
N ILE A 11 -12.16 31.19 44.11
CA ILE A 11 -11.13 30.40 43.42
C ILE A 11 -10.63 31.20 42.19
N LEU A 12 -9.31 31.26 42.03
CA LEU A 12 -8.64 31.51 40.76
C LEU A 12 -8.75 30.20 39.94
N ILE A 13 -9.58 30.15 38.89
CA ILE A 13 -9.52 29.14 37.81
C ILE A 13 -9.34 29.96 36.54
N ILE A 14 -8.09 30.18 36.15
CA ILE A 14 -7.34 29.37 35.17
C ILE A 14 -7.81 29.73 33.75
N ALA A 15 -6.82 30.22 33.01
CA ALA A 15 -6.81 30.38 31.58
C ALA A 15 -7.40 29.17 30.83
N SER A 16 -7.63 29.34 29.53
CA SER A 16 -7.86 28.26 28.57
C SER A 16 -9.14 27.45 28.79
N LEU A 17 -10.24 27.90 28.18
CA LEU A 17 -10.96 27.00 27.28
C LEU A 17 -10.29 27.18 25.91
N ILE A 18 -9.12 26.57 25.73
CA ILE A 18 -9.01 25.29 25.00
C ILE A 18 -9.82 25.43 23.72
N ALA A 19 -9.18 26.09 22.75
CA ALA A 19 -9.21 25.57 21.40
C ALA A 19 -8.91 24.08 21.53
N ALA A 20 -9.95 23.26 21.61
CA ALA A 20 -9.87 21.85 21.26
C ALA A 20 -9.72 21.83 19.74
N GLY A 21 -8.61 22.38 19.26
CA GLY A 21 -7.97 21.90 18.06
C GLY A 21 -7.71 20.44 18.38
N LEU A 22 -8.61 19.58 17.94
CA LEU A 22 -8.21 18.28 17.45
C LEU A 22 -7.13 18.61 16.42
N ALA A 23 -5.87 18.61 16.87
CA ALA A 23 -4.74 18.45 15.99
C ALA A 23 -4.94 17.05 15.41
N MET A 24 -5.78 16.95 14.39
CA MET A 24 -5.75 15.81 13.50
C MET A 24 -4.32 15.81 12.98
N ALA A 25 -3.54 14.81 13.38
CA ALA A 25 -2.25 14.57 12.76
C ALA A 25 -2.53 14.51 11.26
N GLU A 26 -1.99 15.49 10.52
CA GLU A 26 -2.16 15.52 9.08
C GLU A 26 -1.48 14.27 8.53
N ALA A 27 -2.25 13.44 7.82
CA ALA A 27 -1.71 12.23 7.23
C ALA A 27 -0.55 12.61 6.31
N THR A 28 0.66 12.13 6.64
CA THR A 28 1.83 12.43 5.81
C THR A 28 1.79 11.54 4.58
N ARG A 29 1.99 12.14 3.41
CA ARG A 29 2.02 11.45 2.12
C ARG A 29 3.45 11.39 1.60
N THR A 30 3.91 10.21 1.20
CA THR A 30 5.23 10.04 0.58
C THR A 30 5.06 9.34 -0.76
N ALA A 31 5.29 10.08 -1.85
CA ALA A 31 5.22 9.54 -3.20
C ALA A 31 6.44 8.66 -3.51
N PHE A 32 6.26 7.67 -4.38
CA PHE A 32 7.34 6.85 -4.92
C PHE A 32 7.07 6.45 -6.37
N SER A 33 8.15 6.14 -7.07
CA SER A 33 8.15 5.50 -8.39
C SER A 33 9.38 4.62 -8.47
N THR A 34 9.21 3.35 -8.83
CA THR A 34 10.31 2.38 -8.88
C THR A 34 10.08 1.32 -9.95
N GLN A 35 11.16 0.80 -10.51
CA GLN A 35 11.10 -0.30 -11.46
C GLN A 35 11.44 -1.61 -10.77
N VAL A 36 10.78 -2.66 -11.25
CA VAL A 36 10.76 -3.95 -10.60
C VAL A 36 10.84 -5.05 -11.64
N THR A 37 11.85 -5.91 -11.51
CA THR A 37 11.91 -7.15 -12.28
C THR A 37 11.17 -8.26 -11.54
N ILE A 38 10.24 -8.92 -12.22
CA ILE A 38 9.36 -9.94 -11.68
C ILE A 38 9.77 -11.31 -12.23
N GLU A 39 9.92 -12.26 -11.33
CA GLU A 39 9.99 -13.69 -11.64
C GLU A 39 8.63 -14.34 -11.39
N LEU A 40 8.29 -15.31 -12.24
CA LEU A 40 7.05 -16.07 -12.14
C LEU A 40 7.31 -17.51 -11.70
N GLY A 41 6.53 -17.94 -10.71
CA GLY A 41 6.44 -19.33 -10.33
C GLY A 41 5.48 -20.13 -11.22
N VAL A 42 5.32 -21.40 -10.88
CA VAL A 42 4.36 -22.29 -11.53
C VAL A 42 2.95 -21.98 -11.01
N PRO A 43 1.97 -21.73 -11.90
CA PRO A 43 0.59 -21.53 -11.48
C PRO A 43 -0.05 -22.80 -10.94
N GLU A 44 -1.04 -22.64 -10.06
CA GLU A 44 -1.84 -23.75 -9.55
C GLU A 44 -2.66 -24.40 -10.66
N LYS A 45 -3.25 -23.58 -11.54
CA LYS A 45 -4.11 -24.06 -12.62
C LYS A 45 -4.00 -23.16 -13.84
N VAL A 46 -3.96 -23.82 -15.00
CA VAL A 46 -4.05 -23.18 -16.32
C VAL A 46 -5.06 -23.94 -17.16
N TRP A 47 -5.97 -23.22 -17.82
CA TRP A 47 -6.88 -23.79 -18.80
C TRP A 47 -7.32 -22.74 -19.82
N VAL A 48 -7.90 -23.22 -20.92
CA VAL A 48 -8.52 -22.36 -21.93
C VAL A 48 -10.01 -22.69 -22.00
N SER A 49 -10.84 -21.66 -21.99
CA SER A 49 -12.29 -21.78 -22.27
C SER A 49 -12.75 -20.54 -23.02
N ASP A 50 -13.58 -20.73 -24.05
CA ASP A 50 -14.16 -19.67 -24.88
C ASP A 50 -13.10 -18.69 -25.46
N GLY A 51 -11.94 -19.22 -25.85
CA GLY A 51 -10.83 -18.43 -26.38
C GLY A 51 -10.04 -17.64 -25.33
N ILE A 52 -10.39 -17.76 -24.05
CA ILE A 52 -9.72 -17.09 -22.94
C ILE A 52 -8.76 -18.06 -22.25
N THR A 53 -7.51 -17.65 -22.11
CA THR A 53 -6.54 -18.30 -21.24
C THR A 53 -6.77 -17.86 -19.80
N HIS A 54 -6.94 -18.83 -18.91
CA HIS A 54 -7.11 -18.60 -17.49
C HIS A 54 -5.90 -19.13 -16.75
N VAL A 55 -5.26 -18.28 -15.95
CA VAL A 55 -4.20 -18.65 -15.02
C VAL A 55 -4.62 -18.31 -13.61
N ARG A 56 -4.39 -19.23 -12.67
CA ARG A 56 -4.78 -19.08 -11.27
C ARG A 56 -3.61 -19.26 -10.33
N ASN A 57 -3.56 -18.36 -9.36
CA ASN A 57 -2.66 -18.38 -8.22
C ASN A 57 -1.20 -18.60 -8.63
N GLN A 58 -0.75 -17.91 -9.67
CA GLN A 58 0.64 -17.92 -10.09
C GLN A 58 1.47 -17.14 -9.08
N PRO A 59 2.44 -17.77 -8.38
CA PRO A 59 3.35 -17.04 -7.51
C PRO A 59 4.20 -16.08 -8.34
N TYR A 60 4.54 -14.94 -7.75
CA TYR A 60 5.51 -14.01 -8.31
C TYR A 60 6.39 -13.41 -7.21
N PHE A 61 7.60 -12.98 -7.57
CA PHE A 61 8.57 -12.42 -6.62
C PHE A 61 9.66 -11.62 -7.34
N SER A 62 10.42 -10.79 -6.61
CA SER A 62 11.74 -10.35 -7.10
C SER A 62 12.88 -11.15 -6.54
N LEU A 63 13.93 -11.27 -7.37
CA LEU A 63 15.25 -11.74 -6.95
C LEU A 63 16.04 -10.65 -6.24
N VAL A 64 15.80 -9.38 -6.59
CA VAL A 64 16.53 -8.23 -6.04
C VAL A 64 15.62 -7.33 -5.18
N PRO A 65 16.17 -6.74 -4.12
CA PRO A 65 15.57 -5.63 -3.39
C PRO A 65 15.08 -4.50 -4.28
N VAL A 66 13.94 -3.92 -3.90
CA VAL A 66 13.39 -2.71 -4.52
C VAL A 66 13.23 -1.65 -3.44
N THR A 67 13.52 -0.39 -3.75
CA THR A 67 13.29 0.72 -2.83
C THR A 67 11.92 1.34 -3.07
N ILE A 68 11.08 1.38 -2.03
CA ILE A 68 9.79 2.07 -2.00
C ILE A 68 9.89 3.16 -0.94
N ALA A 69 9.87 4.43 -1.37
CA ALA A 69 9.93 5.59 -0.49
C ALA A 69 11.07 5.54 0.57
N GLY A 70 12.25 5.03 0.16
CA GLY A 70 13.42 4.90 1.04
C GLY A 70 13.49 3.59 1.84
N VAL A 71 12.45 2.74 1.79
CA VAL A 71 12.45 1.40 2.41
C VAL A 71 12.84 0.36 1.36
N ALA A 72 13.93 -0.35 1.60
CA ALA A 72 14.33 -1.47 0.74
C ALA A 72 13.51 -2.71 1.12
N VAL A 73 12.80 -3.29 0.14
CA VAL A 73 11.88 -4.40 0.32
C VAL A 73 12.19 -5.57 -0.62
N HIS A 74 11.91 -6.78 -0.15
CA HIS A 74 11.59 -7.89 -1.03
C HIS A 74 10.08 -7.92 -1.26
N PHE A 75 9.65 -8.22 -2.48
CA PHE A 75 8.23 -8.47 -2.73
C PHE A 75 7.99 -9.88 -3.23
N ARG A 76 6.82 -10.39 -2.86
CA ARG A 76 6.23 -11.60 -3.41
C ARG A 76 4.72 -11.50 -3.40
N GLY A 77 4.05 -12.39 -4.11
CA GLY A 77 2.60 -12.46 -4.10
C GLY A 77 2.08 -13.58 -4.97
N VAL A 78 0.77 -13.53 -5.23
CA VAL A 78 0.12 -14.41 -6.20
C VAL A 78 -0.74 -13.59 -7.14
N VAL A 79 -0.76 -13.97 -8.41
CA VAL A 79 -1.58 -13.36 -9.46
C VAL A 79 -2.48 -14.40 -10.11
N SER A 80 -3.69 -13.98 -10.45
CA SER A 80 -4.61 -14.69 -11.33
C SER A 80 -4.96 -13.78 -12.48
N TYR A 81 -4.91 -14.29 -13.72
CA TYR A 81 -5.26 -13.51 -14.90
C TYR A 81 -6.17 -14.28 -15.85
N ASN A 82 -6.90 -13.53 -16.66
CA ASN A 82 -7.71 -14.01 -17.78
C ASN A 82 -7.35 -13.13 -18.98
N ALA A 83 -6.93 -13.73 -20.10
CA ALA A 83 -6.61 -12.97 -21.31
C ALA A 83 -7.02 -13.72 -22.59
N ASP A 84 -7.48 -12.98 -23.59
CA ASP A 84 -7.66 -13.48 -24.95
C ASP A 84 -6.30 -13.66 -25.68
N ALA A 85 -6.34 -14.09 -26.94
CA ALA A 85 -5.14 -14.31 -27.75
C ALA A 85 -4.42 -12.99 -28.12
N GLU A 86 -5.14 -11.88 -28.11
CA GLU A 86 -4.64 -10.52 -28.33
C GLU A 86 -4.03 -9.91 -27.06
N GLY A 87 -4.12 -10.59 -25.90
CA GLY A 87 -3.61 -10.12 -24.63
C GLY A 87 -4.50 -9.09 -23.94
N ASN A 88 -5.78 -8.98 -24.32
CA ASN A 88 -6.77 -8.20 -23.58
C ASN A 88 -7.38 -9.05 -22.48
N GLY A 89 -7.60 -8.45 -21.32
CA GLY A 89 -7.96 -9.25 -20.16
C GLY A 89 -8.01 -8.51 -18.83
N THR A 90 -7.98 -9.29 -17.76
CA THR A 90 -8.00 -8.79 -16.39
C THR A 90 -7.05 -9.61 -15.53
N ASP A 91 -6.41 -8.97 -14.56
CA ASP A 91 -5.65 -9.63 -13.51
C ASP A 91 -6.07 -9.16 -12.12
N ASN A 92 -5.78 -9.98 -11.12
CA ASN A 92 -5.96 -9.67 -9.71
C ASN A 92 -5.07 -10.56 -8.86
N GLY A 93 -4.76 -10.11 -7.66
CA GLY A 93 -3.87 -10.86 -6.79
C GLY A 93 -3.63 -10.23 -5.44
N THR A 94 -2.67 -10.81 -4.73
CA THR A 94 -2.16 -10.31 -3.45
C THR A 94 -0.68 -10.00 -3.57
N PHE A 95 -0.20 -9.12 -2.70
CA PHE A 95 1.22 -8.82 -2.56
C PHE A 95 1.62 -8.77 -1.10
N LEU A 96 2.90 -9.03 -0.85
CA LEU A 96 3.59 -8.82 0.41
C LEU A 96 4.94 -8.17 0.13
N TYR A 97 5.13 -6.95 0.63
CA TYR A 97 6.37 -6.17 0.54
C TYR A 97 7.02 -6.15 1.92
N THR A 98 8.06 -6.95 2.12
CA THR A 98 8.74 -7.10 3.41
C THR A 98 10.02 -6.28 3.41
N ALA A 99 10.19 -5.40 4.39
CA ALA A 99 11.45 -4.69 4.60
C ALA A 99 12.59 -5.69 4.81
N ILE A 100 13.73 -5.46 4.18
CA ILE A 100 14.86 -6.43 4.19
C ILE A 100 15.44 -6.62 5.58
N ASP A 101 15.37 -5.60 6.42
CA ASP A 101 15.75 -5.66 7.82
C ASP A 101 14.75 -6.43 8.70
N GLY A 102 13.64 -6.90 8.12
CA GLY A 102 12.58 -7.62 8.82
C GLY A 102 11.73 -6.75 9.75
N SER A 103 11.86 -5.42 9.69
CA SER A 103 11.21 -4.50 10.61
C SER A 103 9.69 -4.40 10.42
N GLY A 104 9.20 -4.67 9.21
CA GLY A 104 7.79 -4.56 8.88
C GLY A 104 7.47 -4.98 7.46
N SER A 105 6.19 -4.92 7.11
CA SER A 105 5.74 -5.23 5.76
C SER A 105 4.50 -4.45 5.36
N TRP A 106 4.30 -4.28 4.06
CA TRP A 106 2.99 -3.97 3.50
C TRP A 106 2.37 -5.23 2.89
N GLU A 107 1.15 -5.56 3.28
CA GLU A 107 0.37 -6.64 2.68
C GLU A 107 -0.91 -6.10 2.06
N GLY A 108 -1.25 -6.57 0.86
CA GLY A 108 -2.38 -6.01 0.14
C GLY A 108 -2.86 -6.80 -1.06
N ARG A 109 -3.68 -6.12 -1.87
CA ARG A 109 -4.30 -6.64 -3.08
C ARG A 109 -4.14 -5.70 -4.25
N PHE A 110 -4.23 -6.26 -5.44
CA PHE A 110 -4.29 -5.51 -6.68
C PHE A 110 -5.33 -6.09 -7.64
N SER A 111 -5.76 -5.26 -8.59
CA SER A 111 -6.61 -5.65 -9.70
C SER A 111 -6.42 -4.70 -10.88
N GLY A 112 -6.50 -5.23 -12.09
CA GLY A 112 -6.16 -4.48 -13.29
C GLY A 112 -6.76 -5.05 -14.56
N ILE A 113 -6.39 -4.38 -15.64
CA ILE A 113 -6.82 -4.66 -17.00
C ILE A 113 -5.57 -4.82 -17.86
N ALA A 114 -5.59 -5.83 -18.71
CA ALA A 114 -4.63 -6.00 -19.78
C ALA A 114 -5.23 -5.51 -21.09
N THR A 115 -4.47 -4.75 -21.87
CA THR A 115 -4.84 -4.32 -23.23
C THR A 115 -3.64 -4.54 -24.14
N GLY A 116 -3.77 -5.45 -25.11
CA GLY A 116 -2.66 -5.78 -26.01
C GLY A 116 -1.42 -6.32 -25.27
N GLY A 117 -1.60 -7.01 -24.14
CA GLY A 117 -0.53 -7.51 -23.29
C GLY A 117 0.09 -6.47 -22.34
N LEU A 118 -0.27 -5.19 -22.44
CA LEU A 118 0.11 -4.17 -21.45
C LEU A 118 -0.86 -4.24 -20.27
N VAL A 119 -0.32 -4.54 -19.09
CA VAL A 119 -1.09 -4.66 -17.86
C VAL A 119 -1.06 -3.35 -17.09
N SER A 120 -2.22 -2.84 -16.68
CA SER A 120 -2.36 -1.66 -15.82
C SER A 120 -3.22 -1.96 -14.61
N ASN A 121 -2.69 -1.71 -13.43
CA ASN A 121 -3.28 -2.14 -12.17
C ASN A 121 -3.44 -1.03 -11.16
N ARG A 122 -4.36 -1.24 -10.22
CA ARG A 122 -4.40 -0.51 -8.94
C ARG A 122 -4.12 -1.46 -7.80
N PHE A 123 -3.30 -1.03 -6.85
CA PHE A 123 -3.00 -1.79 -5.63
C PHE A 123 -3.22 -0.96 -4.37
N VAL A 124 -3.50 -1.65 -3.27
CA VAL A 124 -3.58 -1.08 -1.93
C VAL A 124 -3.17 -2.13 -0.89
N GLY A 125 -2.42 -1.72 0.12
CA GLY A 125 -1.99 -2.59 1.22
C GLY A 125 -1.77 -1.85 2.52
N GLN A 126 -1.78 -2.60 3.62
CA GLN A 126 -1.63 -2.09 4.97
C GLN A 126 -0.28 -2.49 5.54
N GLY A 127 0.33 -1.54 6.26
CA GLY A 127 1.62 -1.72 6.90
C GLY A 127 1.50 -2.41 8.25
N SER A 128 2.55 -3.14 8.63
CA SER A 128 2.70 -3.81 9.93
C SER A 128 4.14 -3.65 10.46
N GLY A 129 4.35 -3.92 11.76
CA GLY A 129 5.66 -3.75 12.39
C GLY A 129 6.08 -2.28 12.45
N ALA A 130 7.30 -1.96 12.04
CA ALA A 130 7.79 -0.58 11.93
C ALA A 130 7.04 0.25 10.87
N LEU A 131 6.29 -0.41 9.98
CA LEU A 131 5.44 0.21 8.97
C LEU A 131 3.97 0.27 9.42
N ASP A 132 3.66 -0.06 10.68
CA ASP A 132 2.30 0.05 11.22
C ASP A 132 1.72 1.45 11.04
N ARG A 133 0.39 1.53 10.94
CA ARG A 133 -0.37 2.75 10.64
C ARG A 133 0.04 3.42 9.32
N THR A 134 0.59 2.66 8.38
CA THR A 134 0.80 3.13 7.01
C THR A 134 -0.07 2.38 6.02
N THR A 135 -0.51 3.07 4.97
CA THR A 135 -1.18 2.47 3.82
C THR A 135 -0.34 2.75 2.58
N ILE A 136 0.01 1.71 1.83
CA ILE A 136 0.62 1.85 0.51
C ILE A 136 -0.47 1.73 -0.55
N GLN A 137 -0.50 2.64 -1.53
CA GLN A 137 -1.44 2.55 -2.65
C GLN A 137 -0.83 3.13 -3.92
N GLY A 138 -1.25 2.62 -5.07
CA GLY A 138 -0.71 3.08 -6.34
C GLY A 138 -1.17 2.27 -7.52
N THR A 139 -0.41 2.39 -8.60
CA THR A 139 -0.58 1.63 -9.83
C THR A 139 0.72 0.91 -10.19
N TYR A 140 0.59 -0.22 -10.88
CA TYR A 140 1.72 -0.75 -11.63
C TYR A 140 1.35 -0.90 -13.10
N VAL A 141 2.35 -0.69 -13.94
CA VAL A 141 2.28 -0.93 -15.39
C VAL A 141 3.35 -1.95 -15.73
N ASP A 142 2.97 -3.05 -16.37
CA ASP A 142 3.86 -4.15 -16.72
C ASP A 142 3.74 -4.53 -18.20
N SER A 143 4.89 -4.79 -18.81
CA SER A 143 5.04 -5.28 -20.19
C SER A 143 5.87 -6.57 -20.22
N GLY A 144 5.48 -7.55 -19.42
CA GLY A 144 6.05 -8.90 -19.40
C GLY A 144 6.69 -9.26 -18.06
N PHE A 145 7.86 -8.68 -17.77
CA PHE A 145 8.64 -9.00 -16.57
C PHE A 145 9.23 -7.78 -15.87
N VAL A 146 8.94 -6.58 -16.37
CA VAL A 146 9.41 -5.33 -15.77
C VAL A 146 8.20 -4.46 -15.53
N ALA A 147 7.88 -4.28 -14.25
CA ALA A 147 6.80 -3.43 -13.80
C ALA A 147 7.35 -2.09 -13.31
N THR A 148 6.67 -1.01 -13.65
CA THR A 148 6.84 0.29 -12.99
C THR A 148 5.77 0.43 -11.92
N LEU A 149 6.16 0.50 -10.66
CA LEU A 149 5.26 0.75 -9.53
C LEU A 149 5.34 2.23 -9.16
N SER A 150 4.18 2.90 -9.14
CA SER A 150 4.07 4.31 -8.77
C SER A 150 2.93 4.50 -7.79
N GLY A 151 3.13 5.30 -6.75
CA GLY A 151 2.11 5.46 -5.72
C GLY A 151 2.49 6.38 -4.58
N GLU A 152 1.77 6.24 -3.49
CA GLU A 152 2.02 6.97 -2.24
C GLU A 152 1.91 6.05 -1.02
N ILE A 153 2.66 6.39 0.02
CA ILE A 153 2.48 5.88 1.37
C ILE A 153 1.77 6.96 2.19
N LEU A 154 0.66 6.59 2.82
CA LEU A 154 -0.08 7.42 3.76
C LEU A 154 0.26 6.97 5.19
N LYS A 155 0.69 7.88 6.05
CA LYS A 155 0.93 7.61 7.49
C LYS A 155 -0.16 8.23 8.35
N HIS A 156 -0.81 7.42 9.20
CA HIS A 156 -1.96 7.77 10.05
C HIS A 156 -1.61 7.90 11.53
#